data_AF-A0A3E0KFW3-F1
#
_entry.id   AF-A0A3E0KFW3-F1
#
_cell.length_a   1.000
_cell.length_b   1.000
_cell.length_c   1.000
_cell.angle_alpha   90.00
_cell.angle_beta   90.00
_cell.angle_gamma   90.00
#
_symmetry.space_group_name_H-M   'P 1'
#
loop_
_entity.id
_entity.type
_entity.pdbx_description
1 polymer ?
#
loop_
_entity_poly.entity_id
_entity_poly.type
_entity_poly.pdbx_seq_one_letter_code
_entity_poly.pdbx_strand_id
1 'polypeptide(L)'
;MPSDPGWDSKASLVIDSLHEGLIVVDRDLIIRAFNHAAERLTGRSAAERIGRRAEVMSVEDSPIFEVLRTGRPLFNVEQRLQDGRTFLLNFVPIVENGQVTGAIQSFQDITQWKSMERQLVAAKEELDEAFALTLPNTRVERRLRSTPEYCDVYDPQTGLITITEVIPDGTYRHVVNALKVAADLNRQGVFHQVAIDKDTLVQAILFHDLGKVQPRLKVGDRVDPAQVFEPSKLHAARSADMAANFYNVPEEAIWLIRYHHHAEDELPPEFPRHLLPMLRLLQLIDGLSASITRRSGSVRLKADGNQIEIDERNASHPGYNRRWRLCLYTGRTEVLEQYGTVVPFERSTGGQTLGSNSLPAEAGSRTALW
;
A
#
# COMPACT_ATOMS: atom_id res chain seq x y z
N MET A 1 28.30 -2.16 46.84
CA MET A 1 27.57 -3.28 46.20
C MET A 1 28.46 -3.79 45.09
N PRO A 2 28.94 -5.06 45.11
CA PRO A 2 29.71 -5.60 44.01
C PRO A 2 28.79 -5.81 42.82
N SER A 3 29.21 -5.34 41.65
CA SER A 3 28.59 -5.60 40.35
C SER A 3 28.60 -7.10 40.08
N ASP A 4 27.42 -7.68 39.86
CA ASP A 4 27.22 -9.09 39.53
C ASP A 4 27.91 -9.42 38.19
N PRO A 5 29.00 -10.22 38.16
CA PRO A 5 29.75 -10.52 36.94
C PRO A 5 28.97 -11.32 35.89
N GLY A 6 27.80 -11.85 36.26
CA GLY A 6 26.96 -12.66 35.38
C GLY A 6 26.19 -11.88 34.31
N TRP A 7 25.97 -10.58 34.49
CA TRP A 7 25.28 -9.74 33.52
C TRP A 7 26.20 -9.39 32.33
N ASP A 8 27.45 -9.00 32.60
CA ASP A 8 28.42 -8.61 31.55
C ASP A 8 28.67 -9.74 30.53
N SER A 9 28.74 -10.99 30.98
CA SER A 9 28.93 -12.14 30.08
C SER A 9 27.69 -12.46 29.24
N LYS A 10 26.47 -12.37 29.81
CA LYS A 10 25.22 -12.65 29.07
C LYS A 10 24.87 -11.52 28.09
N ALA A 11 25.08 -10.26 28.48
CA ALA A 11 24.93 -9.12 27.58
C ALA A 11 25.83 -9.26 26.36
N SER A 12 27.11 -9.58 26.57
CA SER A 12 28.07 -9.76 25.48
C SER A 12 27.64 -10.87 24.54
N LEU A 13 27.23 -12.03 25.07
CA LEU A 13 26.75 -13.15 24.25
C LEU A 13 25.51 -12.78 23.42
N VAL A 14 24.57 -12.02 23.99
CA VAL A 14 23.40 -11.53 23.25
C VAL A 14 23.85 -10.58 22.14
N ILE A 15 24.70 -9.59 22.44
CA ILE A 15 25.17 -8.59 21.47
C ILE A 15 26.01 -9.24 20.35
N ASP A 16 26.84 -10.23 20.68
CA ASP A 16 27.69 -10.93 19.72
C ASP A 16 26.91 -11.92 18.85
N SER A 17 25.77 -12.41 19.35
CA SER A 17 24.85 -13.25 18.57
C SER A 17 24.03 -12.46 17.54
N LEU A 18 23.96 -11.13 17.66
CA LEU A 18 23.27 -10.29 16.69
C LEU A 18 24.06 -10.24 15.37
N HIS A 19 23.34 -10.35 14.26
CA HIS A 19 23.88 -10.08 12.94
C HIS A 19 23.94 -8.57 12.62
N GLU A 20 23.43 -7.74 13.53
CA GLU A 20 23.45 -6.28 13.44
C GLU A 20 24.73 -5.71 14.05
N GLY A 21 25.37 -4.80 13.33
CA GLY A 21 26.47 -4.02 13.85
C GLY A 21 25.97 -3.09 14.95
N LEU A 22 26.72 -3.00 16.05
CA LEU A 22 26.40 -2.16 17.19
C LEU A 22 27.60 -1.31 17.57
N ILE A 23 27.36 -0.01 17.70
CA ILE A 23 28.35 0.98 18.11
C ILE A 23 27.76 1.78 19.25
N VAL A 24 28.51 1.90 20.34
CA VAL A 24 28.16 2.80 21.44
C VAL A 24 29.13 3.97 21.42
N VAL A 25 28.61 5.19 21.48
CA VAL A 25 29.41 6.40 21.62
C VAL A 25 28.96 7.22 22.81
N ASP A 26 29.86 8.01 23.39
CA ASP A 26 29.51 9.04 24.37
C ASP A 26 29.08 10.37 23.69
N ARG A 27 28.81 11.41 24.50
CA ARG A 27 28.47 12.76 24.01
C ARG A 27 29.53 13.38 23.10
N ASP A 28 30.79 13.01 23.28
CA ASP A 28 31.92 13.52 22.49
C ASP A 28 32.18 12.64 21.25
N LEU A 29 31.24 11.74 20.92
CA LEU A 29 31.32 10.76 19.86
C LEU A 29 32.52 9.81 19.97
N ILE A 30 33.07 9.63 21.17
CA ILE A 30 34.12 8.63 21.39
C ILE A 30 33.47 7.26 21.45
N ILE A 31 33.93 6.35 20.60
CA ILE A 31 33.43 4.98 20.52
C ILE A 31 33.84 4.24 21.80
N ARG A 32 32.83 3.76 22.53
CA ARG A 32 32.97 3.01 23.79
C ARG A 32 32.78 1.52 23.59
N ALA A 33 31.97 1.11 22.61
CA ALA A 33 31.81 -0.30 22.26
C ALA A 33 31.61 -0.47 20.76
N PHE A 34 32.08 -1.60 20.24
CA PHE A 34 32.05 -1.94 18.82
C PHE A 34 31.98 -3.47 18.72
N ASN A 35 30.81 -4.03 18.36
CA ASN A 35 30.62 -5.48 18.39
C ASN A 35 31.24 -6.19 17.17
N HIS A 36 31.34 -7.52 17.23
CA HIS A 36 31.88 -8.33 16.15
C HIS A 36 31.12 -8.18 14.82
N ALA A 37 29.81 -7.94 14.86
CA ALA A 37 29.05 -7.67 13.64
C ALA A 37 29.44 -6.34 13.00
N ALA A 38 29.70 -5.30 13.79
CA ALA A 38 30.20 -4.03 13.29
C ALA A 38 31.57 -4.20 12.64
N GLU A 39 32.45 -5.03 13.20
CA GLU A 39 33.75 -5.35 12.58
C GLU A 39 33.59 -5.99 11.21
N ARG A 40 32.73 -7.02 11.11
CA ARG A 40 32.47 -7.71 9.84
C ARG A 40 31.84 -6.79 8.79
N LEU A 41 30.88 -5.97 9.19
CA LEU A 41 30.12 -5.14 8.27
C LEU A 41 30.90 -3.91 7.79
N THR A 42 31.75 -3.34 8.66
CA THR A 42 32.55 -2.14 8.33
C THR A 42 33.94 -2.47 7.81
N GLY A 43 34.45 -3.68 8.10
CA GLY A 43 35.82 -4.07 7.80
C GLY A 43 36.87 -3.44 8.72
N ARG A 44 36.45 -2.80 9.83
CA ARG A 44 37.32 -2.14 10.80
C ARG A 44 37.33 -2.91 12.11
N SER A 45 38.47 -3.05 12.77
CA SER A 45 38.51 -3.77 14.05
C SER A 45 38.06 -2.88 15.20
N ALA A 46 37.46 -3.49 16.23
CA ALA A 46 37.10 -2.84 17.47
C ALA A 46 38.34 -2.23 18.15
N ALA A 47 39.50 -2.88 18.05
CA ALA A 47 40.77 -2.39 18.57
C ALA A 47 41.23 -1.07 17.92
N GLU A 48 40.93 -0.86 16.64
CA GLU A 48 41.25 0.39 15.93
C GLU A 48 40.25 1.51 16.26
N ARG A 49 38.99 1.17 16.55
CA ARG A 49 37.88 2.11 16.67
C ARG A 49 37.55 2.53 18.10
N ILE A 50 37.64 1.63 19.08
CA ILE A 50 37.35 1.95 20.48
C ILE A 50 38.33 3.01 20.98
N GLY A 51 37.80 4.03 21.66
CA GLY A 51 38.56 5.18 22.14
C GLY A 51 38.85 6.24 21.07
N ARG A 52 38.46 6.02 19.81
CA ARG A 52 38.52 7.02 18.74
C ARG A 52 37.18 7.72 18.59
N ARG A 53 37.23 8.95 18.06
CA ARG A 53 36.03 9.68 17.68
C ARG A 53 35.42 9.03 16.43
N ALA A 54 34.11 8.82 16.43
CA ALA A 54 33.38 8.31 15.29
C ALA A 54 33.50 9.24 14.09
N GLU A 55 33.59 8.64 12.90
CA GLU A 55 33.62 9.38 11.64
C GLU A 55 32.19 9.80 11.27
N VAL A 56 31.98 11.10 11.10
CA VAL A 56 30.70 11.72 10.71
C VAL A 56 30.99 12.77 9.63
N MET A 57 30.16 12.86 8.59
CA MET A 57 30.36 13.86 7.52
C MET A 57 30.24 15.30 8.02
N SER A 58 29.19 15.60 8.80
CA SER A 58 28.91 16.95 9.34
C SER A 58 28.04 16.87 10.61
N VAL A 59 28.01 17.97 11.38
CA VAL A 59 27.19 18.07 12.60
C VAL A 59 25.72 18.28 12.25
N GLU A 60 25.44 18.96 11.14
CA GLU A 60 24.08 19.24 10.70
C GLU A 60 23.37 18.03 10.05
N ASP A 61 24.10 17.12 9.40
CA ASP A 61 23.50 16.06 8.57
C ASP A 61 23.53 14.65 9.20
N SER A 62 24.16 14.48 10.37
CA SER A 62 24.29 13.17 11.00
C SER A 62 23.17 12.91 12.03
N PRO A 63 22.34 11.87 11.83
CA PRO A 63 21.21 11.55 12.71
C PRO A 63 21.57 11.38 14.19
N ILE A 64 22.81 11.00 14.51
CA ILE A 64 23.20 10.85 15.91
C ILE A 64 23.24 12.18 16.67
N PHE A 65 23.58 13.30 16.02
CA PHE A 65 23.59 14.60 16.72
C PHE A 65 22.17 15.03 17.08
N GLU A 66 21.18 14.70 16.25
CA GLU A 66 19.77 14.90 16.57
C GLU A 66 19.38 14.09 17.81
N VAL A 67 19.74 12.81 17.87
CA VAL A 67 19.46 11.95 19.02
C VAL A 67 20.15 12.46 20.29
N LEU A 68 21.43 12.83 20.21
CA LEU A 68 22.18 13.35 21.35
C LEU A 68 21.61 14.68 21.88
N ARG A 69 21.14 15.56 20.99
CA ARG A 69 20.57 16.87 21.35
C ARG A 69 19.16 16.75 21.90
N THR A 70 18.33 15.91 21.29
CA THR A 70 16.89 15.83 21.60
C THR A 70 16.58 14.79 22.67
N GLY A 71 17.45 13.80 22.87
CA GLY A 71 17.18 12.64 23.71
C GLY A 71 16.05 11.76 23.15
N ARG A 72 15.70 11.91 21.87
CA ARG A 72 14.67 11.10 21.21
C ARG A 72 15.34 10.08 20.28
N PRO A 73 14.91 8.81 20.29
CA PRO A 73 15.45 7.81 19.38
C PRO A 73 15.02 8.05 17.94
N LEU A 74 15.83 7.59 16.99
CA LEU A 74 15.52 7.54 15.56
C LEU A 74 15.61 6.09 15.09
N PHE A 75 14.59 5.62 14.39
CA PHE A 75 14.51 4.24 13.91
C PHE A 75 14.36 4.19 12.38
N ASN A 76 14.77 3.07 11.80
CA ASN A 76 14.59 2.74 10.39
C ASN A 76 15.18 3.78 9.41
N VAL A 77 16.32 4.36 9.75
CA VAL A 77 17.01 5.30 8.86
C VAL A 77 17.77 4.50 7.81
N GLU A 78 17.29 4.52 6.57
CA GLU A 78 18.01 3.89 5.45
C GLU A 78 19.19 4.76 4.99
N GLN A 79 20.35 4.12 4.82
CA GLN A 79 21.56 4.74 4.31
C GLN A 79 22.18 3.89 3.21
N ARG A 80 22.43 4.50 2.05
CA ARG A 80 23.22 3.89 0.98
C ARG A 80 24.68 4.26 1.13
N LEU A 81 25.56 3.26 1.16
CA LEU A 81 27.00 3.40 1.22
C LEU A 81 27.58 3.61 -0.18
N GLN A 82 28.80 4.16 -0.23
CA GLN A 82 29.53 4.39 -1.50
C GLN A 82 29.86 3.09 -2.23
N ASP A 83 30.05 2.00 -1.51
CA ASP A 83 30.28 0.66 -2.06
C ASP A 83 29.00 -0.01 -2.62
N GLY A 84 27.86 0.68 -2.55
CA GLY A 84 26.58 0.22 -3.09
C GLY A 84 25.70 -0.53 -2.10
N ARG A 85 26.18 -0.84 -0.89
CA ARG A 85 25.35 -1.47 0.16
C ARG A 85 24.31 -0.49 0.71
N THR A 86 23.22 -1.02 1.25
CA THR A 86 22.19 -0.24 1.95
C THR A 86 22.04 -0.76 3.36
N PHE A 87 22.24 0.12 4.35
CA PHE A 87 22.10 -0.19 5.76
C PHE A 87 20.82 0.43 6.33
N LEU A 88 20.16 -0.30 7.21
CA LEU A 88 19.07 0.19 8.04
C LEU A 88 19.62 0.53 9.42
N LEU A 89 19.49 1.78 9.85
CA LEU A 89 20.10 2.30 11.07
C LEU A 89 19.06 2.64 12.13
N ASN A 90 19.40 2.34 13.38
CA ASN A 90 18.66 2.78 14.55
C ASN A 90 19.61 3.51 15.51
N PHE A 91 19.12 4.57 16.13
CA PHE A 91 19.85 5.39 17.09
C PHE A 91 19.02 5.53 18.36
N VAL A 92 19.59 5.09 19.49
CA VAL A 92 18.93 5.14 20.79
C VAL A 92 19.80 5.94 21.76
N PRO A 93 19.27 6.99 22.41
CA PRO A 93 20.04 7.77 23.37
C PRO A 93 20.28 6.95 24.64
N ILE A 94 21.48 7.04 25.19
CA ILE A 94 21.79 6.54 26.53
C ILE A 94 21.47 7.69 27.49
N VAL A 95 20.59 7.45 28.46
CA VAL A 95 20.16 8.48 29.42
C VAL A 95 20.51 8.01 30.83
N GLU A 96 21.31 8.81 31.52
CA GLU A 96 21.67 8.59 32.93
C GLU A 96 21.31 9.83 33.74
N ASN A 97 20.65 9.65 34.88
CA ASN A 97 20.22 10.75 35.75
C ASN A 97 19.44 11.87 35.02
N GLY A 98 18.65 11.50 33.99
CA GLY A 98 17.87 12.44 33.18
C GLY A 98 18.68 13.22 32.14
N GLN A 99 19.96 12.91 31.95
CA GLN A 99 20.82 13.53 30.93
C GLN A 99 21.25 12.49 29.91
N VAL A 100 21.18 12.83 28.62
CA VAL A 100 21.68 11.97 27.54
C VAL A 100 23.20 11.86 27.68
N THR A 101 23.82 10.72 27.98
CA THR A 101 25.27 10.59 28.16
C THR A 101 25.99 10.05 26.92
N GLY A 102 25.23 9.53 25.96
CA GLY A 102 25.74 8.96 24.73
C GLY A 102 24.61 8.43 23.86
N ALA A 103 24.95 7.61 22.88
CA ALA A 103 23.96 6.92 22.06
C ALA A 103 24.49 5.58 21.55
N ILE A 104 23.54 4.68 21.31
CA ILE A 104 23.75 3.38 20.68
C ILE A 104 23.28 3.53 19.23
N GLN A 105 24.14 3.17 18.28
CA GLN A 105 23.77 2.94 16.90
C GLN A 105 23.73 1.45 16.63
N SER A 106 22.61 0.93 16.15
CA SER A 106 22.56 -0.39 15.50
C SER A 106 22.41 -0.22 13.99
N PHE A 107 22.94 -1.19 13.24
CA PHE A 107 22.84 -1.19 11.79
C PHE A 107 22.81 -2.59 11.20
N GLN A 108 21.96 -2.76 10.18
CA GLN A 108 21.80 -4.01 9.47
C GLN A 108 22.03 -3.79 7.98
N ASP A 109 22.79 -4.67 7.34
CA ASP A 109 22.86 -4.71 5.87
C ASP A 109 21.57 -5.27 5.30
N ILE A 110 20.79 -4.42 4.62
CA ILE A 110 19.53 -4.76 3.97
C ILE A 110 19.67 -4.78 2.44
N THR A 111 20.90 -4.83 1.90
CA THR A 111 21.17 -4.74 0.46
C THR A 111 20.47 -5.86 -0.32
N GLN A 112 20.57 -7.11 0.15
CA GLN A 112 19.92 -8.24 -0.51
C GLN A 112 18.39 -8.10 -0.48
N TRP A 113 17.84 -7.67 0.65
CA TRP A 113 16.40 -7.43 0.79
C TRP A 113 15.91 -6.35 -0.18
N LYS A 114 16.61 -5.20 -0.25
CA LYS A 114 16.32 -4.13 -1.24
C LYS A 114 16.51 -4.58 -2.70
N SER A 115 17.42 -5.51 -2.96
CA SER A 115 17.59 -6.09 -4.30
C SER A 115 16.41 -6.98 -4.66
N MET A 116 15.98 -7.84 -3.74
CA MET A 116 14.81 -8.71 -3.94
C MET A 116 13.53 -7.89 -4.09
N GLU A 117 13.34 -6.85 -3.28
CA GLU A 117 12.22 -5.91 -3.39
C GLU A 117 12.18 -5.27 -4.79
N ARG A 118 13.32 -4.76 -5.29
CA ARG A 118 13.41 -4.19 -6.64
C ARG A 118 13.14 -5.22 -7.74
N GLN A 119 13.67 -6.43 -7.62
CA GLN A 119 13.41 -7.51 -8.59
C GLN A 119 11.92 -7.89 -8.61
N LEU A 120 11.27 -7.93 -7.45
CA LEU A 120 9.84 -8.20 -7.35
C LEU A 120 9.00 -7.10 -8.01
N VAL A 121 9.35 -5.84 -7.78
CA VAL A 121 8.69 -4.69 -8.43
C VAL A 121 8.89 -4.76 -9.95
N ALA A 122 10.12 -4.98 -10.41
CA ALA A 122 10.43 -5.09 -11.84
C ALA A 122 9.68 -6.26 -12.51
N ALA A 123 9.69 -7.45 -11.90
CA ALA A 123 8.96 -8.61 -12.43
C ALA A 123 7.44 -8.37 -12.48
N LYS A 124 6.90 -7.62 -11.52
CA LYS A 124 5.49 -7.21 -11.51
C LYS A 124 5.21 -6.21 -12.64
N GLU A 125 6.09 -5.24 -12.86
CA GLU A 125 5.99 -4.28 -13.97
C GLU A 125 6.08 -4.98 -15.32
N GLU A 126 7.02 -5.91 -15.51
CA GLU A 126 7.14 -6.74 -16.72
C GLU A 126 5.88 -7.56 -16.98
N LEU A 127 5.29 -8.14 -15.93
CA LEU A 127 4.03 -8.87 -16.05
C LEU A 127 2.88 -7.93 -16.43
N ASP A 128 2.81 -6.75 -15.83
CA ASP A 128 1.79 -5.74 -16.14
C ASP A 128 1.94 -5.18 -17.56
N GLU A 129 3.16 -5.06 -18.09
CA GLU A 129 3.46 -4.72 -19.48
C GLU A 129 3.13 -5.85 -20.45
N ALA A 130 3.52 -7.09 -20.13
CA ALA A 130 3.15 -8.27 -20.92
C ALA A 130 1.63 -8.45 -20.97
N PHE A 131 0.95 -8.16 -19.85
CA PHE A 131 -0.50 -8.14 -19.78
C PHE A 131 -1.09 -7.02 -20.67
N ALA A 132 -0.46 -5.85 -20.73
CA ALA A 132 -0.86 -4.78 -21.65
C ALA A 132 -0.88 -5.24 -23.12
N LEU A 133 0.08 -6.09 -23.51
CA LEU A 133 0.14 -6.67 -24.86
C LEU A 133 -1.00 -7.64 -25.16
N THR A 134 -1.63 -8.22 -24.13
CA THR A 134 -2.84 -9.05 -24.29
C THR A 134 -4.12 -8.24 -24.41
N LEU A 135 -4.06 -6.92 -24.15
CA LEU A 135 -5.20 -6.05 -24.38
C LEU A 135 -5.52 -6.02 -25.88
N PRO A 136 -6.80 -6.12 -26.25
CA PRO A 136 -7.22 -6.32 -27.64
C PRO A 136 -6.83 -5.18 -28.59
N ASN A 137 -6.40 -4.00 -28.09
CA ASN A 137 -6.01 -2.88 -28.93
C ASN A 137 -5.17 -1.82 -28.16
N THR A 138 -4.10 -1.31 -28.76
CA THR A 138 -3.32 -0.16 -28.23
C THR A 138 -4.16 1.09 -27.99
N ARG A 139 -5.30 1.25 -28.68
CA ARG A 139 -6.27 2.32 -28.42
C ARG A 139 -6.97 2.19 -27.08
N VAL A 140 -7.32 0.96 -26.68
CA VAL A 140 -7.95 0.67 -25.38
C VAL A 140 -6.96 1.01 -24.28
N GLU A 141 -5.73 0.51 -24.38
CA GLU A 141 -4.67 0.82 -23.44
C GLU A 141 -4.44 2.33 -23.28
N ARG A 142 -4.22 3.04 -24.39
CA ARG A 142 -4.03 4.50 -24.36
C ARG A 142 -5.22 5.22 -23.73
N ARG A 143 -6.45 4.76 -24.02
CA ARG A 143 -7.66 5.36 -23.46
C ARG A 143 -7.71 5.16 -21.95
N LEU A 144 -7.45 3.95 -21.45
CA LEU A 144 -7.43 3.64 -20.02
C LEU A 144 -6.31 4.41 -19.29
N ARG A 145 -5.10 4.47 -19.87
CA ARG A 145 -3.97 5.22 -19.29
C ARG A 145 -4.18 6.73 -19.26
N SER A 146 -5.07 7.26 -20.08
CA SER A 146 -5.37 8.71 -20.14
C SER A 146 -6.37 9.19 -19.08
N THR A 147 -7.01 8.26 -18.36
CA THR A 147 -8.01 8.58 -17.34
C THR A 147 -7.42 8.40 -15.94
N PRO A 148 -7.21 9.49 -15.17
CA PRO A 148 -6.65 9.40 -13.83
C PRO A 148 -7.65 8.81 -12.83
N GLU A 149 -7.14 8.33 -11.71
CA GLU A 149 -7.91 8.03 -10.50
C GLU A 149 -7.39 8.86 -9.34
N TYR A 150 -8.19 8.99 -8.29
CA TYR A 150 -7.88 9.82 -7.14
C TYR A 150 -7.96 9.02 -5.84
N CYS A 151 -7.02 9.30 -4.93
CA CYS A 151 -7.15 8.94 -3.53
C CYS A 151 -7.69 10.17 -2.78
N ASP A 152 -8.62 9.95 -1.86
CA ASP A 152 -9.28 11.02 -1.14
C ASP A 152 -9.54 10.66 0.33
N VAL A 153 -9.85 11.70 1.11
CA VAL A 153 -10.39 11.58 2.47
C VAL A 153 -11.76 12.24 2.49
N TYR A 154 -12.77 11.47 2.90
CA TYR A 154 -14.15 11.93 3.05
C TYR A 154 -14.38 12.61 4.41
N ASP A 155 -15.03 13.78 4.40
CA ASP A 155 -15.49 14.47 5.59
C ASP A 155 -17.02 14.29 5.76
N PRO A 156 -17.49 13.47 6.72
CA PRO A 156 -18.90 13.22 6.93
C PRO A 156 -19.72 14.44 7.36
N GLN A 157 -19.08 15.47 7.95
CA GLN A 157 -19.80 16.66 8.42
C GLN A 157 -20.18 17.58 7.26
N THR A 158 -19.34 17.64 6.23
CA THR A 158 -19.54 18.52 5.09
C THR A 158 -19.97 17.79 3.83
N GLY A 159 -19.81 16.46 3.78
CA GLY A 159 -20.04 15.65 2.59
C GLY A 159 -18.98 15.82 1.49
N LEU A 160 -17.92 16.59 1.76
CA LEU A 160 -16.85 16.89 0.80
C LEU A 160 -15.73 15.86 0.89
N ILE A 161 -15.01 15.70 -0.22
CA ILE A 161 -13.76 14.93 -0.25
C ILE A 161 -12.57 15.87 -0.40
N THR A 162 -11.41 15.49 0.15
CA THR A 162 -10.14 16.16 -0.11
C THR A 162 -9.18 15.20 -0.80
N ILE A 163 -8.66 15.59 -1.96
CA ILE A 163 -7.76 14.77 -2.76
C ILE A 163 -6.40 14.69 -2.07
N THR A 164 -5.93 13.47 -1.80
CA THR A 164 -4.62 13.21 -1.19
C THR A 164 -3.58 12.74 -2.19
N GLU A 165 -4.01 12.13 -3.30
CA GLU A 165 -3.13 11.63 -4.36
C GLU A 165 -3.84 11.64 -5.71
N VAL A 166 -3.07 11.85 -6.77
CA VAL A 166 -3.52 11.71 -8.17
C VAL A 166 -2.76 10.55 -8.79
N ILE A 167 -3.47 9.58 -9.35
CA ILE A 167 -2.92 8.41 -10.05
C ILE A 167 -3.13 8.62 -11.55
N PRO A 168 -2.12 9.11 -12.31
CA PRO A 168 -2.32 9.55 -13.69
C PRO A 168 -2.84 8.46 -14.64
N ASP A 169 -2.35 7.22 -14.49
CA ASP A 169 -2.75 6.03 -15.23
C ASP A 169 -3.74 5.16 -14.43
N GLY A 170 -4.51 5.78 -13.53
CA GLY A 170 -5.31 5.09 -12.52
C GLY A 170 -6.35 4.12 -13.08
N THR A 171 -7.04 4.47 -14.16
CA THR A 171 -8.05 3.58 -14.77
C THR A 171 -7.41 2.34 -15.39
N TYR A 172 -6.22 2.49 -15.98
CA TYR A 172 -5.43 1.34 -16.45
C TYR A 172 -5.04 0.41 -15.28
N ARG A 173 -4.53 0.97 -14.18
CA ARG A 173 -4.19 0.19 -12.97
C ARG A 173 -5.40 -0.51 -12.37
N HIS A 174 -6.56 0.16 -12.36
CA HIS A 174 -7.84 -0.42 -11.91
C HIS A 174 -8.21 -1.66 -12.72
N VAL A 175 -8.17 -1.59 -14.05
CA VAL A 175 -8.47 -2.73 -14.94
C VAL A 175 -7.46 -3.87 -14.74
N VAL A 176 -6.16 -3.57 -14.60
CA VAL A 176 -5.14 -4.59 -14.31
C VAL A 176 -5.40 -5.26 -12.95
N ASN A 177 -5.75 -4.49 -11.92
CA ASN A 177 -6.10 -5.06 -10.60
C ASN A 177 -7.38 -5.89 -10.65
N ALA A 178 -8.39 -5.49 -11.44
CA ALA A 178 -9.60 -6.28 -11.68
C ALA A 178 -9.26 -7.65 -12.30
N LEU A 179 -8.32 -7.69 -13.24
CA LEU A 179 -7.90 -8.94 -13.89
C LEU A 179 -7.06 -9.82 -12.96
N LYS A 180 -6.29 -9.23 -12.04
CA LYS A 180 -5.60 -9.96 -10.97
C LYS A 180 -6.59 -10.62 -10.01
N VAL A 181 -7.64 -9.90 -9.61
CA VAL A 181 -8.73 -10.45 -8.79
C VAL A 181 -9.46 -11.57 -9.54
N ALA A 182 -9.80 -11.36 -10.81
CA ALA A 182 -10.42 -12.38 -11.65
C ALA A 182 -9.54 -13.63 -11.78
N ALA A 183 -8.23 -13.47 -11.96
CA ALA A 183 -7.28 -14.58 -12.05
C ALA A 183 -7.19 -15.39 -10.75
N ASP A 184 -7.23 -14.74 -9.59
CA ASP A 184 -7.27 -15.43 -8.29
C ASP A 184 -8.56 -16.25 -8.12
N LEU A 185 -9.71 -15.64 -8.41
CA LEU A 185 -11.00 -16.35 -8.36
C LEU A 185 -11.08 -17.51 -9.36
N ASN A 186 -10.51 -17.34 -10.56
CA ASN A 186 -10.39 -18.41 -11.55
C ASN A 186 -9.52 -19.56 -11.03
N ARG A 187 -8.39 -19.29 -10.36
CA ARG A 187 -7.52 -20.31 -9.74
C ARG A 187 -8.26 -21.09 -8.65
N GLN A 188 -9.18 -20.44 -7.94
CA GLN A 188 -10.04 -21.05 -6.93
C GLN A 188 -11.26 -21.77 -7.51
N GLY A 189 -11.40 -21.84 -8.84
CA GLY A 189 -12.42 -22.64 -9.53
C GLY A 189 -13.75 -21.93 -9.77
N VAL A 190 -13.88 -20.63 -9.45
CA VAL A 190 -15.13 -19.86 -9.65
C VAL A 190 -15.57 -19.83 -11.12
N PHE A 191 -14.61 -19.78 -12.04
CA PHE A 191 -14.86 -19.68 -13.48
C PHE A 191 -15.21 -21.04 -14.11
N HIS A 192 -15.06 -22.15 -13.38
CA HIS A 192 -15.49 -23.47 -13.85
C HIS A 192 -16.97 -23.73 -13.59
N GLN A 193 -17.68 -22.77 -12.99
CA GLN A 193 -19.10 -22.86 -12.77
C GLN A 193 -19.88 -22.68 -14.07
N VAL A 194 -20.95 -23.47 -14.25
CA VAL A 194 -21.78 -23.47 -15.47
C VAL A 194 -22.32 -22.08 -15.85
N ALA A 195 -22.56 -21.23 -14.86
CA ALA A 195 -23.13 -19.88 -15.08
C ALA A 195 -22.09 -18.79 -15.37
N ILE A 196 -20.79 -19.11 -15.44
CA ILE A 196 -19.72 -18.13 -15.64
C ILE A 196 -19.00 -18.44 -16.96
N ASP A 197 -19.19 -17.58 -17.95
CA ASP A 197 -18.40 -17.61 -19.17
C ASP A 197 -17.15 -16.73 -19.01
N LYS A 198 -15.98 -17.38 -19.07
CA LYS A 198 -14.69 -16.73 -18.83
C LYS A 198 -14.42 -15.60 -19.82
N ASP A 199 -14.65 -15.85 -21.11
CA ASP A 199 -14.29 -14.91 -22.17
C ASP A 199 -15.18 -13.67 -22.12
N THR A 200 -16.49 -13.86 -21.93
CA THR A 200 -17.46 -12.79 -21.72
C THR A 200 -17.10 -11.92 -20.52
N LEU A 201 -16.76 -12.53 -19.38
CA LEU A 201 -16.41 -11.79 -18.16
C LEU A 201 -15.09 -11.03 -18.31
N VAL A 202 -14.07 -11.63 -18.92
CA VAL A 202 -12.79 -10.94 -19.19
C VAL A 202 -13.00 -9.76 -20.13
N GLN A 203 -13.78 -9.92 -21.20
CA GLN A 203 -14.14 -8.82 -22.10
C GLN A 203 -14.87 -7.71 -21.34
N ALA A 204 -15.85 -8.05 -20.48
CA ALA A 204 -16.54 -7.06 -19.68
C ALA A 204 -15.58 -6.27 -18.77
N ILE A 205 -14.65 -6.94 -18.08
CA ILE A 205 -13.64 -6.30 -17.23
C ILE A 205 -12.74 -5.36 -18.03
N LEU A 206 -12.28 -5.77 -19.22
CA LEU A 206 -11.39 -4.97 -20.05
C LEU A 206 -12.00 -3.65 -20.52
N PHE A 207 -13.31 -3.65 -20.76
CA PHE A 207 -14.00 -2.55 -21.41
C PHE A 207 -14.90 -1.72 -20.48
N HIS A 208 -15.20 -2.16 -19.25
CA HIS A 208 -16.20 -1.52 -18.38
C HIS A 208 -15.97 -0.04 -18.10
N ASP A 209 -14.70 0.37 -18.00
CA ASP A 209 -14.28 1.74 -17.67
C ASP A 209 -13.67 2.48 -18.88
N LEU A 210 -13.76 1.91 -20.09
CA LEU A 210 -13.20 2.52 -21.30
C LEU A 210 -13.80 3.91 -21.59
N GLY A 211 -15.09 4.04 -21.32
CA GLY A 211 -15.86 5.25 -21.45
C GLY A 211 -15.80 6.13 -20.20
N LYS A 212 -14.84 6.04 -19.29
CA LYS A 212 -14.81 6.90 -18.09
C LYS A 212 -14.18 8.27 -18.35
N VAL A 213 -14.79 9.34 -17.86
CA VAL A 213 -14.33 10.72 -17.91
C VAL A 213 -14.17 11.24 -16.50
N GLN A 214 -12.98 11.78 -16.22
CA GLN A 214 -12.62 12.27 -14.90
C GLN A 214 -12.30 13.76 -14.96
N PRO A 215 -12.61 14.51 -13.87
CA PRO A 215 -12.19 15.90 -13.74
C PRO A 215 -10.66 15.99 -13.69
N ARG A 216 -10.11 17.20 -13.77
CA ARG A 216 -8.69 17.46 -13.51
C ARG A 216 -8.52 18.07 -12.13
N LEU A 217 -8.23 17.24 -11.14
CA LEU A 217 -8.04 17.67 -9.75
C LEU A 217 -6.56 17.60 -9.36
N LYS A 218 -6.20 18.32 -8.31
CA LYS A 218 -4.87 18.36 -7.69
C LYS A 218 -4.95 17.94 -6.24
N VAL A 219 -3.82 17.48 -5.71
CA VAL A 219 -3.67 17.20 -4.27
C VAL A 219 -4.00 18.46 -3.47
N GLY A 220 -4.88 18.32 -2.48
CA GLY A 220 -5.39 19.40 -1.65
C GLY A 220 -6.72 20.00 -2.12
N ASP A 221 -7.19 19.69 -3.33
CA ASP A 221 -8.51 20.14 -3.79
C ASP A 221 -9.61 19.54 -2.90
N ARG A 222 -10.53 20.40 -2.45
CA ARG A 222 -11.70 20.00 -1.66
C ARG A 222 -12.96 20.22 -2.49
N VAL A 223 -13.65 19.13 -2.83
CA VAL A 223 -14.75 19.14 -3.80
C VAL A 223 -15.96 18.35 -3.31
N ASP A 224 -17.13 18.71 -3.82
CA ASP A 224 -18.35 17.89 -3.69
C ASP A 224 -18.29 16.78 -4.76
N PRO A 225 -18.18 15.50 -4.36
CA PRO A 225 -18.04 14.42 -5.33
C PRO A 225 -19.26 14.29 -6.25
N ALA A 226 -20.47 14.63 -5.79
CA ALA A 226 -21.70 14.50 -6.59
C ALA A 226 -21.80 15.56 -7.70
N GLN A 227 -21.09 16.67 -7.57
CA GLN A 227 -21.08 17.76 -8.57
C GLN A 227 -19.93 17.63 -9.56
N VAL A 228 -18.80 17.08 -9.12
CA VAL A 228 -17.54 17.10 -9.88
C VAL A 228 -17.31 15.81 -10.67
N PHE A 229 -17.75 14.67 -10.15
CA PHE A 229 -17.63 13.39 -10.83
C PHE A 229 -18.89 13.09 -11.63
N GLU A 230 -18.72 12.45 -12.78
CA GLU A 230 -19.87 12.01 -13.55
C GLU A 230 -20.61 10.85 -12.85
N PRO A 231 -21.92 10.70 -13.07
CA PRO A 231 -22.66 9.56 -12.56
C PRO A 231 -22.13 8.24 -13.15
N SER A 232 -21.89 7.24 -12.31
CA SER A 232 -21.26 5.98 -12.75
C SER A 232 -22.06 5.23 -13.82
N LYS A 233 -23.39 5.32 -13.78
CA LYS A 233 -24.28 4.73 -14.81
C LYS A 233 -24.07 5.34 -16.20
N LEU A 234 -23.67 6.62 -16.27
CA LEU A 234 -23.41 7.31 -17.53
C LEU A 234 -22.14 6.79 -18.19
N HIS A 235 -21.05 6.61 -17.44
CA HIS A 235 -19.84 6.03 -18.00
C HIS A 235 -20.05 4.57 -18.38
N ALA A 236 -20.84 3.80 -17.62
CA ALA A 236 -21.13 2.40 -17.93
C ALA A 236 -21.85 2.26 -19.27
N ALA A 237 -22.86 3.10 -19.51
CA ALA A 237 -23.55 3.18 -20.79
C ALA A 237 -22.60 3.55 -21.94
N ARG A 238 -21.75 4.57 -21.76
CA ARG A 238 -20.78 5.01 -22.76
C ARG A 238 -19.72 3.94 -23.06
N SER A 239 -19.22 3.25 -22.04
CA SER A 239 -18.29 2.12 -22.18
C SER A 239 -18.92 0.99 -23.01
N ALA A 240 -20.19 0.66 -22.74
CA ALA A 240 -20.93 -0.35 -23.49
C ALA A 240 -21.10 0.05 -24.96
N ASP A 241 -21.46 1.32 -25.22
CA ASP A 241 -21.58 1.85 -26.59
C ASP A 241 -20.23 1.80 -27.32
N MET A 242 -19.13 2.14 -26.64
CA MET A 242 -17.80 2.06 -27.24
C MET A 242 -17.39 0.62 -27.54
N ALA A 243 -17.60 -0.30 -26.60
CA ALA A 243 -17.32 -1.72 -26.75
C ALA A 243 -18.09 -2.33 -27.93
N ALA A 244 -19.39 -2.05 -28.02
CA ALA A 244 -20.27 -2.54 -29.07
C ALA A 244 -19.87 -2.04 -30.46
N ASN A 245 -19.59 -0.75 -30.60
CA ASN A 245 -19.41 -0.12 -31.91
C ASN A 245 -17.98 -0.22 -32.46
N PHE A 246 -16.97 -0.37 -31.59
CA PHE A 246 -15.56 -0.25 -32.02
C PHE A 246 -14.70 -1.49 -31.76
N TYR A 247 -15.14 -2.45 -30.94
CA TYR A 247 -14.27 -3.53 -30.46
C TYR A 247 -14.82 -4.94 -30.61
N ASN A 248 -15.95 -5.11 -31.33
CA ASN A 248 -16.56 -6.42 -31.62
C ASN A 248 -16.72 -7.29 -30.37
N VAL A 249 -17.13 -6.67 -29.27
CA VAL A 249 -17.34 -7.33 -27.98
C VAL A 249 -18.67 -8.12 -28.03
N PRO A 250 -18.75 -9.36 -27.49
CA PRO A 250 -19.99 -10.13 -27.45
C PRO A 250 -21.14 -9.39 -26.77
N GLU A 251 -22.37 -9.68 -27.20
CA GLU A 251 -23.58 -9.00 -26.69
C GLU A 251 -23.72 -9.15 -25.17
N GLU A 252 -23.44 -10.35 -24.65
CA GLU A 252 -23.48 -10.66 -23.23
C GLU A 252 -22.53 -9.77 -22.43
N ALA A 253 -21.32 -9.53 -22.95
CA ALA A 253 -20.35 -8.64 -22.32
C ALA A 253 -20.81 -7.17 -22.39
N ILE A 254 -21.49 -6.75 -23.47
CA ILE A 254 -22.09 -5.42 -23.58
C ILE A 254 -23.17 -5.21 -22.50
N TRP A 255 -24.01 -6.22 -22.24
CA TRP A 255 -24.99 -6.19 -21.14
C TRP A 255 -24.30 -6.01 -19.78
N LEU A 256 -23.26 -6.79 -19.50
CA LEU A 256 -22.51 -6.68 -18.26
C LEU A 256 -21.87 -5.29 -18.10
N ILE A 257 -21.23 -4.77 -19.15
CA ILE A 257 -20.60 -3.45 -19.15
C ILE A 257 -21.65 -2.35 -18.93
N ARG A 258 -22.82 -2.42 -19.59
CA ARG A 258 -23.83 -1.36 -19.47
C ARG A 258 -24.41 -1.28 -18.05
N TYR A 259 -24.59 -2.43 -17.41
CA TYR A 259 -25.36 -2.54 -16.18
C TYR A 259 -24.54 -2.80 -14.91
N HIS A 260 -23.20 -2.84 -14.96
CA HIS A 260 -22.38 -3.07 -13.77
C HIS A 260 -22.59 -2.05 -12.63
N HIS A 261 -23.05 -0.83 -12.89
CA HIS A 261 -23.42 0.14 -11.85
C HIS A 261 -24.91 0.21 -11.51
N HIS A 262 -25.69 -0.79 -11.92
CA HIS A 262 -27.13 -0.88 -11.62
C HIS A 262 -27.39 -1.94 -10.54
N ALA A 263 -28.34 -1.63 -9.66
CA ALA A 263 -28.90 -2.65 -8.78
C ALA A 263 -29.78 -3.61 -9.60
N GLU A 264 -29.96 -4.84 -9.10
CA GLU A 264 -30.70 -5.88 -9.85
C GLU A 264 -32.16 -5.52 -10.12
N ASP A 265 -32.77 -4.69 -9.25
CA ASP A 265 -34.13 -4.17 -9.40
C ASP A 265 -34.23 -2.99 -10.38
N GLU A 266 -33.10 -2.43 -10.82
CA GLU A 266 -33.02 -1.38 -11.83
C GLU A 266 -32.76 -1.94 -13.24
N LEU A 267 -32.56 -3.25 -13.38
CA LEU A 267 -32.30 -3.89 -14.66
C LEU A 267 -33.56 -3.88 -15.55
N PRO A 268 -33.40 -3.67 -16.87
CA PRO A 268 -34.53 -3.71 -17.77
C PRO A 268 -35.11 -5.13 -17.87
N PRO A 269 -36.40 -5.29 -18.20
CA PRO A 269 -37.04 -6.61 -18.33
C PRO A 269 -36.35 -7.54 -19.34
N GLU A 270 -35.70 -6.98 -20.35
CA GLU A 270 -34.97 -7.69 -21.40
C GLU A 270 -33.59 -8.19 -20.94
N PHE A 271 -33.10 -7.77 -19.77
CA PHE A 271 -31.79 -8.19 -19.27
C PHE A 271 -31.71 -9.72 -19.17
N PRO A 272 -30.72 -10.38 -19.82
CA PRO A 272 -30.65 -11.83 -19.82
C PRO A 272 -30.33 -12.37 -18.41
N ARG A 273 -31.31 -13.00 -17.75
CA ARG A 273 -31.18 -13.44 -16.35
C ARG A 273 -30.05 -14.43 -16.09
N HIS A 274 -29.61 -15.18 -17.10
CA HIS A 274 -28.47 -16.09 -16.99
C HIS A 274 -27.14 -15.34 -16.75
N LEU A 275 -27.07 -14.03 -17.04
CA LEU A 275 -25.91 -13.18 -16.79
C LEU A 275 -25.83 -12.65 -15.35
N LEU A 276 -26.87 -12.81 -14.52
CA LEU A 276 -26.88 -12.28 -13.15
C LEU A 276 -25.67 -12.74 -12.30
N PRO A 277 -25.24 -14.02 -12.33
CA PRO A 277 -24.04 -14.43 -11.61
C PRO A 277 -22.78 -13.72 -12.09
N MET A 278 -22.63 -13.51 -13.40
CA MET A 278 -21.50 -12.76 -13.97
C MET A 278 -21.58 -11.26 -13.66
N LEU A 279 -22.78 -10.67 -13.64
CA LEU A 279 -22.98 -9.27 -13.26
C LEU A 279 -22.54 -9.03 -11.81
N ARG A 280 -22.98 -9.89 -10.89
CA ARG A 280 -22.56 -9.83 -9.47
C ARG A 280 -21.06 -10.02 -9.31
N LEU A 281 -20.48 -10.95 -10.08
CA LEU A 281 -19.05 -11.19 -10.07
C LEU A 281 -18.25 -10.00 -10.62
N LEU A 282 -18.72 -9.38 -11.71
CA LEU A 282 -18.12 -8.16 -12.26
C LEU A 282 -18.20 -7.01 -11.25
N GLN A 283 -19.36 -6.80 -10.62
CA GLN A 283 -19.55 -5.79 -9.57
C GLN A 283 -18.64 -6.01 -8.36
N LEU A 284 -18.47 -7.27 -7.94
CA LEU A 284 -17.53 -7.62 -6.89
C LEU A 284 -16.09 -7.27 -7.31
N ILE A 285 -15.67 -7.71 -8.50
CA ILE A 285 -14.32 -7.48 -9.03
C ILE A 285 -14.04 -5.98 -9.12
N ASP A 286 -14.96 -5.19 -9.68
CA ASP A 286 -14.86 -3.74 -9.82
C ASP A 286 -14.69 -3.04 -8.46
N GLY A 287 -15.52 -3.39 -7.48
CA GLY A 287 -15.42 -2.83 -6.13
C GLY A 287 -14.08 -3.14 -5.46
N LEU A 288 -13.59 -4.38 -5.59
CA LEU A 288 -12.32 -4.81 -5.01
C LEU A 288 -11.13 -4.16 -5.71
N SER A 289 -11.13 -4.07 -7.04
CA SER A 289 -10.04 -3.43 -7.78
C SER A 289 -9.98 -1.92 -7.53
N ALA A 290 -11.11 -1.26 -7.33
CA ALA A 290 -11.15 0.15 -6.94
C ALA A 290 -10.51 0.34 -5.54
N SER A 291 -10.81 -0.55 -4.59
CA SER A 291 -10.23 -0.55 -3.23
C SER A 291 -8.71 -0.74 -3.25
N ILE A 292 -8.21 -1.71 -4.04
CA ILE A 292 -6.77 -1.96 -4.23
C ILE A 292 -6.10 -0.74 -4.87
N THR A 293 -6.73 -0.12 -5.86
CA THR A 293 -6.14 0.97 -6.65
C THR A 293 -6.07 2.29 -5.89
N ARG A 294 -7.15 2.67 -5.18
CA ARG A 294 -7.29 4.02 -4.59
C ARG A 294 -7.03 4.08 -3.08
N ARG A 295 -6.98 2.94 -2.39
CA ARG A 295 -7.02 2.93 -0.92
C ARG A 295 -5.95 2.05 -0.27
N SER A 296 -5.02 1.51 -1.04
CA SER A 296 -4.00 0.54 -0.55
C SER A 296 -4.62 -0.58 0.30
N GLY A 297 -5.85 -0.99 -0.02
CA GLY A 297 -6.58 -2.00 0.74
C GLY A 297 -5.95 -3.38 0.53
N SER A 298 -5.80 -4.14 1.61
CA SER A 298 -5.50 -5.58 1.49
C SER A 298 -6.83 -6.32 1.34
N VAL A 299 -6.97 -7.06 0.25
CA VAL A 299 -8.12 -7.92 -0.02
C VAL A 299 -7.66 -9.37 0.03
N ARG A 300 -8.36 -10.20 0.80
CA ARG A 300 -8.19 -11.66 0.77
C ARG A 300 -9.50 -12.31 0.34
N LEU A 301 -9.40 -13.22 -0.62
CA LEU A 301 -10.55 -13.93 -1.18
C LEU A 301 -10.44 -15.42 -0.91
N LYS A 302 -11.55 -16.03 -0.53
CA LYS A 302 -11.71 -17.47 -0.46
C LYS A 302 -13.01 -17.87 -1.12
N ALA A 303 -12.94 -18.62 -2.20
CA ALA A 303 -14.10 -19.14 -2.91
C ALA A 303 -14.30 -20.63 -2.64
N ASP A 304 -15.57 -21.02 -2.50
CA ASP A 304 -16.01 -22.42 -2.48
C ASP A 304 -17.27 -22.52 -3.36
N GLY A 305 -17.08 -23.03 -4.58
CA GLY A 305 -18.12 -23.05 -5.59
C GLY A 305 -18.65 -21.63 -5.86
N ASN A 306 -19.94 -21.42 -5.55
CA ASN A 306 -20.64 -20.15 -5.85
C ASN A 306 -20.61 -19.17 -4.68
N GLN A 307 -19.95 -19.53 -3.57
CA GLN A 307 -19.79 -18.68 -2.41
C GLN A 307 -18.40 -18.08 -2.44
N ILE A 308 -18.32 -16.75 -2.38
CA ILE A 308 -17.07 -16.02 -2.27
C ILE A 308 -17.07 -15.33 -0.91
N GLU A 309 -16.09 -15.65 -0.09
CA GLU A 309 -15.80 -14.96 1.15
C GLU A 309 -14.70 -13.92 0.90
N ILE A 310 -14.94 -12.71 1.38
CA ILE A 310 -14.13 -11.53 1.14
C ILE A 310 -13.74 -10.95 2.50
N ASP A 311 -12.44 -10.75 2.72
CA ASP A 311 -11.88 -10.02 3.86
C ASP A 311 -11.19 -8.75 3.33
N GLU A 312 -11.81 -7.60 3.59
CA GLU A 312 -11.31 -6.28 3.20
C GLU A 312 -10.72 -5.57 4.41
N ARG A 313 -9.46 -5.13 4.29
CA ARG A 313 -8.83 -4.27 5.29
C ARG A 313 -8.22 -3.05 4.63
N ASN A 314 -8.62 -1.90 5.12
CA ASN A 314 -8.34 -0.59 4.57
C ASN A 314 -7.90 0.34 5.70
N ALA A 315 -6.65 0.79 5.64
CA ALA A 315 -6.09 1.68 6.66
C ALA A 315 -6.70 3.09 6.57
N SER A 316 -6.91 3.59 5.35
CA SER A 316 -7.39 4.96 5.09
C SER A 316 -8.91 5.11 5.20
N HIS A 317 -9.66 4.00 5.03
CA HIS A 317 -11.12 4.00 5.14
C HIS A 317 -11.64 2.84 6.00
N PRO A 318 -11.51 2.92 7.35
CA PRO A 318 -11.86 1.83 8.24
C PRO A 318 -13.32 1.35 8.14
N GLY A 319 -14.24 2.23 7.68
CA GLY A 319 -15.65 1.87 7.48
C GLY A 319 -15.91 0.76 6.45
N TYR A 320 -14.93 0.47 5.58
CA TYR A 320 -15.00 -0.66 4.65
C TYR A 320 -14.39 -1.95 5.23
N ASN A 321 -13.85 -1.92 6.45
CA ASN A 321 -13.19 -3.09 7.03
C ASN A 321 -14.23 -4.10 7.49
N ARG A 322 -14.38 -5.17 6.71
CA ARG A 322 -15.34 -6.23 7.00
C ARG A 322 -14.91 -7.54 6.36
N ARG A 323 -15.40 -8.61 6.95
CA ARG A 323 -15.43 -9.93 6.37
C ARG A 323 -16.87 -10.28 6.02
N TRP A 324 -17.11 -10.64 4.78
CA TRP A 324 -18.46 -10.91 4.28
C TRP A 324 -18.44 -11.98 3.20
N ARG A 325 -19.60 -12.55 2.91
CA ARG A 325 -19.79 -13.62 1.94
C ARG A 325 -20.82 -13.21 0.91
N LEU A 326 -20.57 -13.54 -0.35
CA LEU A 326 -21.48 -13.38 -1.48
C LEU A 326 -21.81 -14.73 -2.09
N CYS A 327 -23.08 -15.02 -2.31
CA CYS A 327 -23.53 -16.15 -3.13
C CYS A 327 -23.85 -15.68 -4.56
N LEU A 328 -23.01 -16.05 -5.53
CA LEU A 328 -23.13 -15.58 -6.92
C LEU A 328 -24.48 -15.91 -7.56
N TYR A 329 -25.12 -17.03 -7.20
CA TYR A 329 -26.36 -17.47 -7.84
C TYR A 329 -27.60 -16.79 -7.28
N THR A 330 -27.56 -16.41 -6.00
CA THR A 330 -28.71 -15.80 -5.32
C THR A 330 -28.56 -14.30 -5.09
N GLY A 331 -27.35 -13.76 -5.20
CA GLY A 331 -27.05 -12.36 -4.85
C GLY A 331 -27.04 -12.10 -3.35
N ARG A 332 -27.30 -13.11 -2.51
CA ARG A 332 -27.32 -12.94 -1.06
C ARG A 332 -25.94 -12.60 -0.53
N THR A 333 -25.88 -11.54 0.25
CA THR A 333 -24.69 -11.11 1.00
C THR A 333 -24.90 -11.35 2.49
N GLU A 334 -23.85 -11.81 3.17
CA GLU A 334 -23.84 -12.09 4.60
C GLU A 334 -22.58 -11.46 5.21
N VAL A 335 -22.74 -10.53 6.16
CA VAL A 335 -21.60 -9.98 6.91
C VAL A 335 -21.24 -10.96 8.01
N LEU A 336 -20.01 -11.49 7.96
CA LEU A 336 -19.50 -12.45 8.93
C LEU A 336 -18.84 -11.75 10.13
N GLU A 337 -18.13 -10.66 9.85
CA GLU A 337 -17.41 -9.88 10.85
C GLU A 337 -17.24 -8.43 10.37
N GLN A 338 -17.34 -7.46 11.28
CA GLN A 338 -17.08 -6.05 10.97
C GLN A 338 -15.99 -5.54 11.91
N TYR A 339 -14.94 -4.95 11.33
CA TYR A 339 -13.78 -4.51 12.11
C TYR A 339 -13.88 -3.01 12.37
N GLY A 340 -13.70 -2.60 13.63
CA GLY A 340 -13.53 -1.18 13.99
C GLY A 340 -14.76 -0.32 13.78
N THR A 341 -15.78 -0.46 14.62
CA THR A 341 -16.78 0.60 14.82
C THR A 341 -16.08 1.77 15.50
N VAL A 342 -15.93 2.91 14.79
CA VAL A 342 -15.72 4.18 15.50
C VAL A 342 -17.01 4.46 16.25
N VAL A 343 -17.01 4.17 17.54
CA VAL A 343 -18.07 4.60 18.47
C VAL A 343 -18.13 6.13 18.38
N PRO A 344 -19.31 6.76 18.24
CA PRO A 344 -19.41 8.20 18.27
C PRO A 344 -18.84 8.70 19.59
N PHE A 345 -17.77 9.49 19.53
CA PHE A 345 -17.15 10.10 20.69
C PHE A 345 -18.15 11.08 21.31
N GLU A 346 -18.78 10.70 22.42
CA GLU A 346 -19.52 11.65 23.25
C GLU A 346 -18.55 12.73 23.75
N ARG A 347 -18.96 13.99 23.58
CA ARG A 347 -18.21 15.17 23.99
C ARG A 347 -17.93 15.13 25.49
N SER A 348 -16.67 14.97 25.88
CA SER A 348 -16.15 15.56 27.12
C SER A 348 -15.19 16.69 26.77
N THR A 349 -15.63 17.90 27.10
CA THR A 349 -14.87 19.15 27.11
C THR A 349 -13.53 19.01 27.84
N GLY A 350 -12.43 19.46 27.22
CA GLY A 350 -11.20 19.76 27.97
C GLY A 350 -9.91 19.75 27.16
N GLY A 351 -9.51 20.92 26.67
CA GLY A 351 -8.13 21.41 26.81
C GLY A 351 -7.01 20.93 25.88
N GLN A 352 -6.53 21.88 25.07
CA GLN A 352 -5.13 22.14 24.67
C GLN A 352 -4.48 21.32 23.54
N THR A 353 -4.44 21.97 22.37
CA THR A 353 -3.27 22.24 21.49
C THR A 353 -2.06 21.33 21.51
N LEU A 354 -1.70 20.81 20.31
CA LEU A 354 -0.37 20.75 19.66
C LEU A 354 -0.63 20.10 18.28
N GLY A 355 -0.34 20.70 17.13
CA GLY A 355 0.99 21.08 16.65
C GLY A 355 1.33 20.15 15.47
N SER A 356 1.14 20.65 14.25
CA SER A 356 1.29 19.97 12.95
C SER A 356 2.65 19.28 12.76
N ASN A 357 2.65 18.01 12.32
CA ASN A 357 3.84 17.34 11.78
C ASN A 357 3.74 17.28 10.26
N SER A 358 4.46 18.19 9.61
CA SER A 358 4.84 18.14 8.21
C SER A 358 6.03 17.18 8.03
N LEU A 359 5.90 16.24 7.11
CA LEU A 359 7.01 15.48 6.54
C LEU A 359 7.94 16.43 5.78
N PRO A 360 9.27 16.33 5.91
CA PRO A 360 10.17 16.86 4.90
C PRO A 360 10.66 15.77 3.95
N ALA A 361 10.85 16.22 2.72
CA ALA A 361 11.25 15.53 1.53
C ALA A 361 12.74 15.12 1.50
N GLU A 362 13.02 14.21 0.56
CA GLU A 362 14.26 13.92 -0.17
C GLU A 362 15.58 13.78 0.59
N ALA A 363 16.13 12.57 0.49
CA ALA A 363 17.36 12.09 1.09
C ALA A 363 18.61 12.72 0.44
N GLY A 364 19.19 13.70 1.13
CA GLY A 364 20.63 13.91 1.13
C GLY A 364 21.33 12.75 1.86
N SER A 365 22.42 12.25 1.31
CA SER A 365 23.24 11.14 1.83
C SER A 365 23.57 11.29 3.32
N ARG A 366 22.85 10.60 4.21
CA ARG A 366 23.15 10.51 5.65
C ARG A 366 24.26 9.50 5.86
N THR A 367 25.26 9.78 6.71
CA THR A 367 26.38 8.86 7.00
C THR A 367 26.21 8.17 8.34
N ALA A 368 26.99 7.11 8.52
CA ALA A 368 27.00 6.29 9.70
C ALA A 368 28.37 6.35 10.39
N LEU A 369 28.39 5.99 11.67
CA LEU A 369 29.48 6.25 12.61
C LEU A 369 30.59 5.21 12.51
N TRP A 370 31.26 5.09 11.36
CA TRP A 370 32.36 4.13 11.29
C TRP A 370 33.57 4.62 10.54
#